data_AF-A0A9E2E453-F1
#
_entry.id   AF-A0A9E2E453-F1
#
_cell.length_a   1.000
_cell.length_b   1.000
_cell.length_c   1.000
_cell.angle_alpha   90.00
_cell.angle_beta   90.00
_cell.angle_gamma   90.00
#
_symmetry.space_group_name_H-M   'P 1'
#
loop_
_entity.id
_entity.type
_entity.pdbx_description
1 polymer ?
#
loop_
_entity_poly.entity_id
_entity_poly.type
_entity_poly.pdbx_seq_one_letter_code
_entity_poly.pdbx_strand_id
1 'polypeptide(L)'
;RGLLESTLVVWGGEFGRMPFSEGRDAPGRNHNPYGFSMWMAGGGVKGGMGFGETDEFGFQAMVDKTHVHDIHATILHLMGIDHEDLSYFHQGRQETLTDVHGRVIREICA
;
A
#
# COMPACT_ATOMS: atom_id res chain seq x y z
N ARG A 1 -3.94 -25.47 8.28
CA ARG A 1 -5.16 -24.66 8.03
C ARG A 1 -5.43 -23.85 9.29
N GLY A 2 -5.96 -22.63 9.18
CA GLY A 2 -6.26 -21.78 10.35
C GLY A 2 -5.15 -20.79 10.77
N LEU A 3 -4.12 -20.57 9.94
CA LEU A 3 -3.07 -19.58 10.24
C LEU A 3 -3.44 -18.15 9.85
N LEU A 4 -4.47 -17.97 9.02
CA LEU A 4 -4.81 -16.66 8.45
C LEU A 4 -5.20 -15.64 9.54
N GLU A 5 -5.81 -16.07 10.64
CA GLU A 5 -6.14 -15.19 11.77
C GLU A 5 -4.90 -14.58 12.43
N SER A 6 -3.76 -15.28 12.41
CA SER A 6 -2.50 -14.86 13.02
C SER A 6 -1.40 -14.59 12.00
N THR A 7 -1.74 -14.47 10.71
CA THR A 7 -0.78 -14.23 9.62
C THR A 7 -1.34 -13.16 8.72
N LEU A 8 -0.63 -12.03 8.65
CA LEU A 8 -0.87 -11.02 7.65
C LEU A 8 -0.19 -11.43 6.35
N VAL A 9 -0.97 -11.57 5.28
CA VAL A 9 -0.48 -11.72 3.91
C VAL A 9 -0.56 -10.36 3.24
N VAL A 10 0.55 -9.89 2.68
CA VAL A 10 0.64 -8.66 1.89
C VAL A 10 1.13 -9.04 0.50
N TRP A 11 0.43 -8.60 -0.54
CA TRP A 11 0.81 -8.86 -1.92
C TRP A 11 0.53 -7.65 -2.80
N GLY A 12 1.48 -7.36 -3.68
CA GLY A 12 1.38 -6.27 -4.63
C GLY A 12 2.65 -6.13 -5.45
N GLY A 13 2.60 -5.20 -6.39
CA GLY A 13 3.79 -4.72 -7.10
C GLY A 13 4.33 -3.44 -6.45
N GLU A 14 5.43 -2.93 -7.01
CA GLU A 14 6.03 -1.65 -6.62
C GLU A 14 5.36 -0.45 -7.32
N PHE A 15 4.72 -0.70 -8.46
CA PHE A 15 4.12 0.30 -9.33
C PHE A 15 3.03 -0.32 -10.20
N GLY A 16 2.22 0.53 -10.83
CA GLY A 16 1.21 0.15 -11.80
C GLY A 16 1.77 0.09 -13.22
N ARG A 17 0.89 -0.15 -14.19
CA ARG A 17 1.19 0.08 -15.62
C ARG A 17 0.36 1.22 -16.14
N MET A 18 0.95 2.05 -17.00
CA MET A 18 0.23 3.13 -17.66
C MET A 18 -0.96 2.56 -18.44
N PRO A 19 -2.11 3.25 -18.48
CA PRO A 19 -3.27 2.78 -19.25
C PRO A 19 -3.12 3.01 -20.76
N PHE A 20 -2.08 3.75 -21.18
CA PHE A 20 -1.76 4.03 -22.58
C PHE A 20 -0.52 3.25 -23.06
N SER A 21 -0.46 3.05 -24.38
CA SER A 21 0.65 2.40 -25.06
C SER A 21 1.82 3.35 -25.31
N GLU A 22 3.06 2.83 -25.31
CA GLU A 22 4.27 3.59 -25.62
C GLU A 22 4.47 3.86 -27.13
N GLY A 23 3.63 3.28 -28.00
CA GLY A 23 3.62 3.60 -29.42
C GLY A 23 3.26 2.41 -30.31
N ARG A 24 3.08 2.69 -31.61
CA ARG A 24 2.65 1.69 -32.60
C ARG A 24 3.71 0.61 -32.86
N ASP A 25 4.98 1.00 -32.92
CA ASP A 25 6.08 0.11 -33.31
C ASP A 25 6.74 -0.60 -32.11
N ALA A 26 6.35 -0.23 -30.89
CA ALA A 26 6.76 -0.87 -29.63
C ALA A 26 5.59 -0.84 -28.63
N PRO A 27 4.58 -1.73 -28.77
CA PRO A 27 3.31 -1.65 -28.04
C PRO A 27 3.40 -2.14 -26.57
N GLY A 28 4.34 -1.60 -25.81
CA GLY A 28 4.43 -1.73 -24.36
C GLY A 28 3.53 -0.73 -23.63
N ARG A 29 3.53 -0.81 -22.29
CA ARG A 29 2.98 0.20 -21.37
C ARG A 29 4.07 0.52 -20.38
N ASN A 30 4.30 1.78 -20.00
CA ASN A 30 5.35 2.19 -19.05
C ASN A 30 4.92 2.04 -17.56
N HIS A 31 5.84 2.27 -16.63
CA HIS A 31 5.62 2.27 -15.18
C HIS A 31 4.64 3.37 -14.81
N ASN A 32 3.63 3.03 -14.02
CA ASN A 32 2.68 4.00 -13.50
C ASN A 32 2.92 4.20 -11.99
N PRO A 33 3.60 5.29 -11.58
CA PRO A 33 3.78 5.62 -10.17
C PRO A 33 2.53 6.28 -9.55
N TYR A 34 1.51 6.62 -10.34
CA TYR A 34 0.37 7.42 -9.89
C TYR A 34 -0.80 6.58 -9.39
N GLY A 35 -0.90 5.31 -9.81
CA GLY A 35 -1.98 4.42 -9.43
C GLY A 35 -1.62 2.95 -9.62
N PHE A 36 -1.79 2.16 -8.57
CA PHE A 36 -1.66 0.71 -8.58
C PHE A 36 -2.45 0.09 -7.43
N SER A 37 -2.58 -1.24 -7.44
CA SER A 37 -3.34 -1.97 -6.44
C SER A 37 -2.44 -2.93 -5.67
N MET A 38 -2.74 -3.06 -4.38
CA MET A 38 -2.20 -4.08 -3.49
C MET A 38 -3.38 -4.78 -2.82
N TRP A 39 -3.16 -5.99 -2.31
CA TRP A 39 -4.14 -6.64 -1.45
C TRP A 39 -3.49 -7.19 -0.19
N MET A 40 -4.28 -7.25 0.87
CA MET A 40 -3.91 -7.84 2.16
C MET A 40 -4.98 -8.83 2.61
N ALA A 41 -4.58 -9.83 3.39
CA ALA A 41 -5.53 -10.77 4.01
C ALA A 41 -4.99 -11.32 5.33
N GLY A 42 -5.91 -11.67 6.23
CA GLY A 42 -5.56 -12.22 7.54
C GLY A 42 -5.00 -11.17 8.50
N GLY A 43 -4.57 -11.62 9.67
CA GLY A 43 -3.92 -10.76 10.67
C GLY A 43 -4.69 -9.50 11.05
N GLY A 44 -6.03 -9.56 11.10
CA GLY A 44 -6.89 -8.42 11.43
C GLY A 44 -7.33 -7.54 10.25
N VAL A 45 -7.08 -7.95 9.00
CA VAL A 45 -7.63 -7.27 7.81
C VAL A 45 -9.10 -7.65 7.59
N LYS A 46 -9.95 -6.64 7.37
CA LYS A 46 -11.35 -6.81 6.99
C LYS A 46 -11.46 -7.39 5.57
N GLY A 47 -11.95 -8.62 5.47
CA GLY A 47 -12.08 -9.34 4.20
C GLY A 47 -13.27 -8.86 3.34
N GLY A 48 -13.19 -9.16 2.04
CA GLY A 48 -14.32 -8.99 1.11
C GLY A 48 -14.62 -7.55 0.71
N MET A 49 -13.62 -6.66 0.74
CA MET A 49 -13.78 -5.27 0.34
C MET A 49 -12.64 -4.78 -0.57
N GLY A 50 -12.94 -3.75 -1.37
CA GLY A 50 -11.95 -2.88 -2.00
C GLY A 50 -11.92 -1.53 -1.27
N PHE A 51 -10.78 -0.84 -1.32
CA PHE A 51 -10.61 0.48 -0.73
C PHE A 51 -9.79 1.37 -1.66
N GLY A 52 -10.32 2.56 -1.95
CA GLY A 52 -9.77 3.49 -2.92
C GLY A 52 -10.07 3.12 -4.38
N GLU A 53 -10.02 4.13 -5.24
CA GLU A 53 -10.29 3.99 -6.68
C GLU A 53 -9.37 4.90 -7.50
N THR A 54 -9.07 4.48 -8.74
CA THR A 54 -8.41 5.33 -9.72
C THR A 54 -9.40 6.23 -10.44
N ASP A 55 -8.89 7.19 -11.21
CA ASP A 55 -9.70 7.87 -12.23
C ASP A 55 -10.30 6.89 -13.26
N GLU A 56 -11.21 7.42 -14.08
CA GLU A 56 -11.93 6.65 -15.11
C GLU A 56 -11.02 6.00 -16.18
N PHE A 57 -9.78 6.47 -16.29
CA PHE A 57 -8.78 5.94 -17.22
C PHE A 57 -7.86 4.90 -16.58
N GLY A 58 -7.91 4.71 -15.25
CA GLY A 58 -6.96 3.88 -14.53
C GLY A 58 -5.56 4.51 -14.42
N PHE A 59 -5.45 5.84 -14.55
CA PHE A 59 -4.17 6.53 -14.56
C PHE A 59 -3.68 6.87 -13.15
N GLN A 60 -4.48 7.51 -12.31
CA GLN A 60 -4.07 7.88 -10.95
C GLN A 60 -5.10 7.51 -9.89
N ALA A 61 -4.65 7.22 -8.66
CA ALA A 61 -5.53 7.09 -7.51
C ALA A 61 -6.22 8.44 -7.20
N MET A 62 -7.54 8.45 -7.06
CA MET A 62 -8.36 9.65 -6.86
C MET A 62 -9.31 9.56 -5.67
N VAL A 63 -9.97 8.42 -5.47
CA VAL A 63 -10.88 8.21 -4.33
C VAL A 63 -10.12 7.48 -3.23
N ASP A 64 -10.29 7.94 -1.99
CA ASP A 64 -9.66 7.38 -0.78
C ASP A 64 -8.18 7.01 -0.98
N LYS A 65 -7.45 7.93 -1.61
CA LYS A 65 -6.06 7.72 -2.00
C LYS A 65 -5.19 7.34 -0.79
N THR A 66 -4.43 6.27 -0.96
CA THR A 66 -3.44 5.79 0.00
C THR A 66 -2.03 5.91 -0.56
N HIS A 67 -1.06 6.22 0.29
CA HIS A 67 0.36 6.19 -0.04
C HIS A 67 1.04 4.93 0.52
N VAL A 68 2.23 4.58 0.03
CA VAL A 68 2.99 3.43 0.56
C VAL A 68 3.31 3.58 2.06
N HIS A 69 3.43 4.81 2.54
CA HIS A 69 3.58 5.09 3.97
C HIS A 69 2.34 4.65 4.78
N ASP A 70 1.12 4.81 4.24
CA ASP A 70 -0.11 4.38 4.90
C ASP A 70 -0.21 2.85 4.94
N ILE A 71 0.25 2.18 3.87
CA ILE A 71 0.32 0.71 3.82
C ILE A 71 1.30 0.20 4.89
N HIS A 72 2.51 0.77 4.98
CA HIS A 72 3.47 0.39 6.01
C HIS A 72 2.99 0.68 7.43
N ALA A 73 2.38 1.86 7.66
CA ALA A 73 1.77 2.20 8.94
C ALA A 73 0.70 1.17 9.34
N THR A 74 -0.14 0.76 8.39
CA THR A 74 -1.21 -0.20 8.63
C THR A 74 -0.67 -1.62 8.87
N ILE A 75 0.36 -2.04 8.15
CA ILE A 75 1.04 -3.33 8.39
C ILE A 75 1.60 -3.38 9.82
N LEU A 76 2.33 -2.34 10.24
CA LEU A 76 2.89 -2.29 11.59
C LEU A 76 1.79 -2.27 12.66
N HIS A 77 0.73 -1.50 12.44
CA HIS A 77 -0.43 -1.47 13.32
C HIS A 77 -1.08 -2.86 13.49
N LEU A 78 -1.30 -3.60 12.40
CA LEU A 78 -1.85 -4.97 12.43
C LEU A 78 -0.90 -5.96 13.12
N MET A 79 0.39 -5.67 13.16
CA MET A 79 1.39 -6.42 13.92
C MET A 79 1.49 -6.00 15.40
N GLY A 80 0.68 -5.03 15.84
CA GLY A 80 0.69 -4.52 17.22
C GLY A 80 1.85 -3.56 17.52
N ILE A 81 2.42 -2.93 16.49
CA ILE A 81 3.55 -2.00 16.58
C ILE A 81 3.08 -0.60 16.18
N ASP A 82 3.41 0.41 16.98
CA ASP A 82 3.26 1.80 16.58
C ASP A 82 4.36 2.17 15.57
N HIS A 83 3.96 2.68 14.41
CA HIS A 83 4.90 3.00 13.34
C HIS A 83 5.74 4.24 13.62
N GLU A 84 5.31 5.11 14.53
CA GLU A 84 6.07 6.30 14.96
C GLU A 84 7.13 5.94 16.02
N ASP A 85 6.87 4.90 16.82
CA ASP A 85 7.79 4.44 17.87
C ASP A 85 8.88 3.48 17.33
N LEU A 86 8.63 2.80 16.20
CA LEU A 86 9.61 1.93 15.57
C LEU A 86 10.64 2.75 14.79
N SER A 87 11.65 3.25 15.51
CA SER A 87 12.74 4.03 14.94
C SER A 87 14.11 3.35 15.02
N TYR A 88 14.98 3.70 14.08
CA TYR A 88 16.38 3.29 14.06
C TYR A 88 17.28 4.53 13.88
N PHE A 89 18.23 4.72 14.80
CA PHE A 89 19.13 5.86 14.71
C PHE A 89 20.19 5.61 13.63
N HIS A 90 20.11 6.37 12.53
CA HIS A 90 21.01 6.26 11.39
C HIS A 90 21.34 7.64 10.84
N GLN A 91 22.62 7.89 10.50
CA GLN A 91 23.10 9.15 9.91
C GLN A 91 22.64 10.44 10.63
N GLY A 92 22.54 10.39 11.97
CA GLY A 92 22.19 11.55 12.78
C GLY A 92 20.70 11.84 12.93
N ARG A 93 19.81 10.96 12.43
CA ARG A 93 18.36 11.06 12.63
C ARG A 93 17.76 9.74 13.11
N GLN A 94 16.62 9.84 13.79
CA GLN A 94 15.75 8.68 14.02
C GLN A 94 14.98 8.43 12.73
N GLU A 95 15.26 7.33 12.06
CA GLU A 95 14.54 6.91 10.86
C GLU A 95 13.40 5.98 11.23
N THR A 96 12.20 6.25 10.73
CA THR A 96 11.04 5.35 10.82
C THR A 96 10.70 4.84 9.43
N LEU A 97 10.00 3.70 9.34
CA LEU A 97 9.59 3.13 8.04
C LEU A 97 8.65 4.06 7.26
N THR A 98 7.94 4.95 7.95
CA THR A 98 6.96 5.87 7.38
C THR A 98 7.46 7.31 7.29
N ASP A 99 8.70 7.59 7.75
CA ASP A 99 9.27 8.93 7.91
C ASP A 99 8.27 9.86 8.64
N VAL A 100 8.13 11.12 8.21
CA VAL A 100 7.13 12.09 8.69
C VAL A 100 5.72 11.90 8.11
N HIS A 101 5.44 10.73 7.54
CA HIS A 101 4.19 10.42 6.84
C HIS A 101 3.53 9.15 7.40
N GLY A 102 2.42 8.76 6.75
CA GLY A 102 1.69 7.53 7.05
C GLY A 102 0.54 7.77 8.00
N ARG A 103 -0.62 7.21 7.66
CA ARG A 103 -1.73 6.99 8.59
C ARG A 103 -2.14 5.53 8.53
N VAL A 104 -2.60 5.00 9.66
CA VAL A 104 -3.29 3.71 9.67
C VAL A 104 -4.60 3.83 8.88
N ILE A 105 -4.79 2.96 7.89
CA ILE A 105 -6.01 2.85 7.09
C ILE A 105 -7.02 2.04 7.91
N ARG A 106 -7.73 2.70 8.82
CA ARG A 106 -8.63 2.03 9.77
C ARG A 106 -9.82 1.36 9.09
N GLU A 107 -10.20 1.84 7.91
CA GLU A 107 -11.34 1.36 7.14
C GLU A 107 -11.18 -0.10 6.68
N ILE A 108 -9.94 -0.58 6.57
CA ILE A 108 -9.60 -1.95 6.15
C ILE A 108 -9.24 -2.88 7.32
N CYS A 109 -9.26 -2.37 8.56
CA CYS A 109 -9.07 -3.19 9.77
C CYS A 109 -10.41 -3.83 10.21
N ALA A 110 -10.35 -5.04 10.77
CA ALA A 110 -11.50 -5.81 11.26
C ALA A 110 -11.95 -5.38 12.67
#